data_AF-A0A0F5PV24-F1
#
_entry.id   AF-A0A0F5PV24-F1
#
_cell.length_a   1.000
_cell.length_b   1.000
_cell.length_c   1.000
_cell.angle_alpha   90.00
_cell.angle_beta   90.00
_cell.angle_gamma   90.00
#
_symmetry.space_group_name_H-M   'P 1'
#
loop_
_entity.id
_entity.type
_entity.pdbx_description
1 polymer ?
#
loop_
_entity_poly.entity_id
_entity_poly.type
_entity_poly.pdbx_seq_one_letter_code
_entity_poly.pdbx_strand_id
1 'polypeptide(L)'
;MPRYWFDDALKMIEKVGVVATRLDHIPAQVALSWLFGVRRVTAAIIGARRVDQVAENLAVGDPDLPAKIRNELTDTMALKLGYPLEWTNINVRPTFASAGFEPRHTAKIP
;
A
#
# COMPACT_ATOMS: atom_id res chain seq x y z
N MET A 1 4.31 13.79 12.06
CA MET A 1 3.51 13.39 10.87
C MET A 1 4.20 12.21 10.16
N PRO A 2 4.15 10.97 10.69
CA PRO A 2 4.94 9.85 10.18
C PRO A 2 4.19 8.94 9.18
N ARG A 3 2.94 9.25 8.82
CA ARG A 3 2.09 8.35 8.02
C ARG A 3 2.59 8.13 6.59
N TYR A 4 3.19 9.15 5.97
CA TYR A 4 3.71 9.10 4.60
C TYR A 4 5.22 9.36 4.53
N TRP A 5 5.82 9.85 5.61
CA TRP A 5 7.21 10.26 5.66
C TRP A 5 8.00 9.31 6.57
N PHE A 6 8.40 8.17 6.00
CA PHE A 6 9.18 7.13 6.67
C PHE A 6 10.14 6.47 5.67
N ASP A 7 11.20 5.85 6.16
CA ASP A 7 12.34 5.40 5.34
C ASP A 7 11.95 4.50 4.17
N ASP A 8 11.03 3.55 4.38
CA ASP A 8 10.61 2.64 3.30
C ASP A 8 9.82 3.38 2.20
N ALA A 9 9.05 4.42 2.56
CA ALA A 9 8.37 5.26 1.57
C ALA A 9 9.38 6.06 0.74
N LEU A 10 10.43 6.58 1.38
CA LEU A 10 11.49 7.33 0.68
C LEU A 10 12.25 6.42 -0.30
N LYS A 11 12.62 5.20 0.13
CA LYS A 11 13.23 4.19 -0.75
C LYS A 11 12.34 3.84 -1.95
N MET A 12 11.03 3.74 -1.72
CA MET A 12 10.08 3.47 -2.79
C MET A 12 10.02 4.62 -3.79
N ILE A 13 10.01 5.87 -3.32
CA ILE A 13 10.03 7.06 -4.18
C ILE A 13 11.31 7.10 -5.03
N GLU A 14 12.47 6.81 -4.44
CA GLU A 14 13.74 6.71 -5.18
C GLU A 14 13.66 5.64 -6.28
N LYS A 15 13.12 4.46 -5.96
CA LYS A 15 12.95 3.37 -6.92
C LYS A 15 12.04 3.76 -8.07
N VAL A 16 10.90 4.39 -7.78
CA VAL A 16 9.97 4.89 -8.81
C VAL A 16 10.68 5.93 -9.69
N GLY A 17 11.48 6.83 -9.11
CA GLY A 17 12.29 7.79 -9.87
C GLY A 17 13.25 7.13 -10.85
N VAL A 18 13.98 6.11 -10.41
CA VAL A 18 14.89 5.33 -11.28
C VAL A 18 14.13 4.66 -12.44
N VAL A 19 12.98 4.05 -12.14
CA VAL A 19 12.14 3.41 -13.17
C VAL A 19 11.57 4.44 -14.15
N ALA A 20 11.13 5.58 -13.65
CA ALA A 20 10.59 6.68 -14.45
C ALA A 20 11.64 7.19 -15.46
N THR A 21 12.87 7.45 -15.01
CA THR A 21 13.98 7.82 -15.89
C THR A 21 14.28 6.74 -16.93
N ARG A 22 14.25 5.46 -16.54
CA ARG A 22 14.50 4.34 -17.48
C ARG A 22 13.43 4.23 -18.57
N LEU A 23 12.20 4.65 -18.29
CA LEU A 23 11.07 4.57 -19.20
C LEU A 23 10.75 5.92 -19.88
N ASP A 24 11.55 6.95 -19.64
CA ASP A 24 11.30 8.33 -20.13
C ASP A 24 9.91 8.87 -19.74
N HIS A 25 9.51 8.60 -18.50
CA HIS A 25 8.24 9.04 -17.92
C HIS A 25 8.47 9.85 -16.64
N ILE A 26 7.44 10.55 -16.17
CA ILE A 26 7.48 11.16 -14.83
C ILE A 26 7.08 10.15 -13.74
N PRO A 27 7.58 10.30 -12.50
CA PRO A 27 7.27 9.37 -11.40
C PRO A 27 5.78 9.17 -11.13
N ALA A 28 4.98 10.23 -11.24
CA ALA A 28 3.53 10.16 -11.04
C ALA A 28 2.85 9.26 -12.10
N GLN A 29 3.36 9.27 -13.33
CA GLN A 29 2.84 8.43 -14.41
C GLN A 29 3.10 6.96 -14.14
N VAL A 30 4.32 6.62 -13.71
CA VAL A 30 4.70 5.24 -13.35
C VAL A 30 3.85 4.73 -12.18
N ALA A 31 3.62 5.56 -11.16
CA ALA A 31 2.80 5.18 -10.01
C ALA A 31 1.33 4.92 -10.39
N LEU A 32 0.75 5.77 -11.26
CA LEU A 32 -0.61 5.59 -11.76
C LEU A 32 -0.73 4.36 -12.67
N SER A 33 0.21 4.15 -13.59
CA SER A 33 0.22 2.96 -14.46
C SER A 33 0.36 1.66 -13.64
N TRP A 34 1.19 1.67 -12.58
CA TRP A 34 1.27 0.54 -11.64
C TRP A 34 -0.08 0.24 -10.98
N LEU A 35 -0.80 1.28 -10.54
CA LEU A 35 -2.10 1.19 -9.89
C LEU A 35 -3.18 0.66 -10.85
N PHE A 36 -3.23 1.17 -12.08
CA PHE A 36 -4.18 0.72 -13.11
C PHE A 36 -3.92 -0.71 -13.60
N GLY A 37 -2.70 -1.23 -13.43
CA GLY A 37 -2.41 -2.65 -13.62
C GLY A 37 -3.15 -3.59 -12.65
N VAL A 38 -3.81 -3.07 -11.60
CA VAL A 38 -4.64 -3.86 -10.69
C VAL A 38 -6.07 -3.94 -11.21
N ARG A 39 -6.49 -5.13 -11.69
CA ARG A 39 -7.84 -5.38 -12.25
C ARG A 39 -9.03 -5.00 -11.36
N ARG A 40 -8.82 -4.83 -10.05
CA ARG A 40 -9.85 -4.41 -9.09
C ARG A 40 -9.99 -2.89 -8.97
N VAL A 41 -9.08 -2.12 -9.57
CA VAL A 41 -9.09 -0.66 -9.53
C VAL A 41 -9.76 -0.13 -10.79
N THR A 42 -10.92 0.49 -10.64
CA THR A 42 -11.67 1.08 -11.76
C THR A 42 -11.22 2.51 -12.07
N ALA A 43 -10.83 3.26 -11.05
CA ALA A 43 -10.45 4.66 -11.18
C ALA A 43 -9.43 5.06 -10.10
N ALA A 44 -8.59 6.03 -10.42
CA ALA A 44 -7.68 6.67 -9.49
C ALA A 44 -8.13 8.11 -9.24
N ILE A 45 -8.10 8.56 -7.98
CA ILE A 45 -8.37 9.94 -7.61
C ILE A 45 -7.04 10.68 -7.52
N ILE A 46 -6.85 11.70 -8.36
CA ILE A 46 -5.64 12.52 -8.36
C ILE A 46 -5.91 13.88 -7.72
N GLY A 47 -5.07 14.26 -6.74
CA GLY A 47 -5.06 15.60 -6.17
C GLY A 47 -4.09 16.48 -6.94
N ALA A 48 -4.58 17.54 -7.58
CA ALA A 48 -3.77 18.52 -8.30
C ALA A 48 -4.11 19.94 -7.85
N ARG A 49 -3.09 20.82 -7.81
CA ARG A 49 -3.27 22.24 -7.49
C ARG A 49 -3.08 23.15 -8.72
N ARG A 50 -2.61 22.58 -9.83
CA ARG A 50 -2.39 23.27 -11.11
C ARG A 50 -2.94 22.43 -12.25
N VAL A 51 -3.40 23.09 -13.30
CA VAL A 51 -3.94 22.42 -14.51
C VAL A 51 -2.88 21.56 -15.18
N ASP A 52 -1.63 22.03 -15.25
CA ASP A 52 -0.51 21.29 -15.85
C ASP A 52 -0.32 19.91 -15.19
N GLN A 53 -0.48 19.82 -13.86
CA GLN A 53 -0.37 18.55 -13.13
C GLN A 53 -1.48 17.57 -13.52
N VAL A 54 -2.66 18.07 -13.87
CA VAL A 54 -3.75 17.22 -14.36
C VAL A 54 -3.38 16.66 -15.73
N ALA A 55 -2.88 17.51 -16.64
CA ALA A 55 -2.45 17.09 -17.98
C ALA A 55 -1.31 16.06 -17.91
N GLU A 56 -0.28 16.32 -17.11
CA GLU A 56 0.86 15.42 -16.87
C GLU A 56 0.44 14.06 -16.32
N ASN A 57 -0.50 14.04 -15.36
CA ASN A 57 -1.02 12.81 -14.76
C ASN A 57 -1.98 12.04 -15.68
N LEU A 58 -2.72 12.72 -16.56
CA LEU A 58 -3.65 12.08 -17.49
C LEU A 58 -2.98 11.50 -18.73
N ALA A 59 -1.77 11.96 -19.08
CA ALA A 59 -0.96 11.38 -20.15
C ALA A 59 -0.56 9.90 -19.90
N VAL A 60 -0.86 9.35 -18.71
CA VAL A 60 -0.72 7.91 -18.34
C VAL A 60 -1.58 6.98 -19.20
N GLY A 61 -2.55 7.49 -19.95
CA GLY A 61 -3.51 6.67 -20.68
C GLY A 61 -2.97 5.79 -21.80
N ASP A 62 -1.75 6.03 -22.32
CA ASP A 62 -1.26 5.33 -23.51
C ASP A 62 -0.39 4.08 -23.26
N PRO A 63 0.54 4.03 -22.28
CA PRO A 63 1.36 2.84 -22.06
C PRO A 63 1.06 2.08 -20.75
N ASP A 64 0.67 0.82 -20.90
CA ASP A 64 0.68 -0.16 -19.80
C ASP A 64 2.12 -0.42 -19.32
N LEU A 65 2.33 -0.41 -18.00
CA LEU A 65 3.63 -0.75 -17.43
C LEU A 65 3.97 -2.22 -17.74
N PRO A 66 5.16 -2.53 -18.29
CA PRO A 66 5.54 -3.91 -18.55
C PRO A 66 5.49 -4.75 -17.28
N ALA A 67 4.95 -5.97 -17.36
CA ALA A 67 4.72 -6.83 -16.19
C ALA A 67 5.96 -7.03 -15.32
N LYS A 68 7.15 -7.13 -15.95
CA LYS A 68 8.43 -7.24 -15.25
C LYS A 68 8.72 -6.02 -14.37
N ILE A 69 8.46 -4.81 -14.86
CA ILE A 69 8.66 -3.57 -14.11
C ILE A 69 7.62 -3.45 -13.01
N ARG A 70 6.37 -3.82 -13.30
CA ARG A 70 5.31 -3.82 -12.30
C ARG A 70 5.65 -4.72 -11.12
N ASN A 71 6.12 -5.94 -11.40
CA ASN A 71 6.55 -6.89 -10.37
C ASN A 71 7.78 -6.35 -9.61
N GLU A 72 8.78 -5.80 -10.30
CA GLU A 72 9.94 -5.16 -9.67
C GLU A 72 9.52 -4.09 -8.64
N LEU A 73 8.56 -3.23 -8.99
CA LEU A 73 8.03 -2.21 -8.08
C LEU A 73 7.22 -2.82 -6.92
N THR A 74 6.40 -3.84 -7.19
CA THR A 74 5.62 -4.54 -6.17
C THR A 74 6.53 -5.26 -5.16
N ASP A 75 7.60 -5.89 -5.62
CA ASP A 75 8.52 -6.67 -4.79
C ASP A 75 9.44 -5.78 -3.95
N THR A 76 9.61 -4.51 -4.34
CA THR A 76 10.46 -3.55 -3.62
C THR A 76 9.93 -3.23 -2.22
N MET A 77 8.61 -3.23 -2.02
CA MET A 77 8.00 -2.89 -0.74
C MET A 77 7.00 -3.95 -0.30
N ALA A 78 7.40 -4.78 0.65
CA ALA A 78 6.50 -5.71 1.32
C ALA A 78 5.40 -4.93 2.07
N LEU A 79 4.14 -5.32 1.84
CA LEU A 79 2.99 -4.72 2.53
C LEU A 79 3.07 -4.99 4.03
N LYS A 80 3.40 -3.96 4.82
CA LYS A 80 3.24 -3.98 6.28
C LYS A 80 1.76 -3.79 6.59
N LEU A 81 1.05 -4.90 6.84
CA LEU A 81 -0.40 -4.90 7.06
C LEU A 81 -0.86 -4.03 8.24
N GLY A 82 0.01 -3.83 9.25
CA GLY A 82 -0.20 -2.85 10.34
C GLY A 82 -1.57 -2.97 11.01
N TYR A 83 -2.11 -1.84 11.47
CA TYR A 83 -3.51 -1.75 11.90
C TYR A 83 -4.47 -1.80 10.69
N PRO A 84 -5.62 -2.51 10.75
CA PRO A 84 -6.21 -3.20 11.90
C PRO A 84 -5.76 -4.64 12.10
N LEU A 85 -4.93 -5.20 11.22
CA LEU A 85 -4.56 -6.62 11.29
C LEU A 85 -3.77 -6.93 12.58
N GLU A 86 -2.81 -6.08 12.96
CA GLU A 86 -2.05 -6.24 14.20
C GLU A 86 -2.96 -6.21 15.42
N TRP A 87 -3.88 -5.23 15.50
CA TRP A 87 -4.88 -5.17 16.56
C TRP A 87 -5.78 -6.41 16.56
N THR A 88 -6.18 -6.92 15.39
CA THR A 88 -7.01 -8.12 15.26
C THR A 88 -6.24 -9.36 15.75
N ASN A 89 -4.96 -9.50 15.41
CA ASN A 89 -4.12 -10.60 15.88
C ASN A 89 -3.90 -10.55 17.40
N ILE A 90 -3.77 -9.36 17.98
CA ILE A 90 -3.59 -9.17 19.42
C ILE A 90 -4.89 -9.42 20.19
N ASN A 91 -6.03 -8.93 19.68
CA ASN A 91 -7.26 -8.87 20.45
C ASN A 91 -8.28 -9.94 20.05
N VAL A 92 -8.44 -10.22 18.76
CA VAL A 92 -9.49 -11.13 18.29
C VAL A 92 -9.04 -12.59 18.40
N ARG A 93 -7.80 -12.91 18.03
CA ARG A 93 -7.32 -14.31 18.12
C ARG A 93 -7.38 -14.88 19.54
N PRO A 94 -6.87 -14.22 20.60
CA PRO A 94 -6.95 -14.77 21.95
C PRO A 94 -8.39 -14.84 22.49
N THR A 95 -9.22 -13.84 22.14
CA THR A 95 -10.61 -13.75 22.62
C THR A 95 -11.53 -14.79 22.00
N PHE A 96 -11.30 -15.20 20.75
CA PHE A 96 -12.17 -16.15 20.05
C PHE A 96 -11.51 -17.53 19.83
N ALA A 97 -10.25 -17.74 20.22
CA ALA A 97 -9.58 -19.05 20.15
C ALA A 97 -9.87 -19.96 21.37
N SER A 98 -10.52 -19.46 22.42
CA SER A 98 -10.98 -20.29 23.54
C SER A 98 -12.46 -20.02 23.79
N ALA A 99 -13.28 -21.08 23.79
CA ALA A 99 -14.73 -20.99 23.92
C ALA A 99 -15.23 -20.79 25.36
N GLY A 100 -14.35 -20.52 26.32
CA GLY A 100 -14.74 -20.26 27.70
C GLY A 100 -13.52 -19.94 28.56
N PHE A 101 -13.54 -18.78 29.20
CA PHE A 101 -12.70 -18.56 30.37
C PHE A 101 -13.37 -19.29 31.54
N GLU A 102 -12.62 -20.12 32.27
CA GLU A 102 -13.17 -20.84 33.41
C GLU A 102 -13.62 -19.83 34.48
N PRO A 103 -14.87 -19.89 34.98
CA PRO A 103 -15.37 -18.85 35.86
C PRO A 103 -14.54 -18.77 37.14
N ARG A 104 -14.12 -17.56 37.55
CA ARG A 104 -13.28 -17.33 38.75
C ARG A 104 -13.87 -17.87 40.07
N HIS A 105 -15.13 -18.29 40.09
CA HIS A 105 -15.83 -18.80 41.28
C HIS A 105 -15.80 -20.32 41.44
N THR A 106 -15.17 -21.09 40.53
CA THR A 106 -14.98 -22.54 40.70
C THR A 106 -13.80 -22.89 41.61
N ALA A 107 -12.88 -21.95 41.87
CA ALA A 107 -11.84 -22.12 42.87
C ALA A 107 -12.43 -21.86 44.27
N LYS A 108 -12.64 -22.94 45.06
CA LYS A 108 -12.85 -22.80 46.51
C LYS A 108 -11.53 -22.34 47.13
N ILE A 109 -11.44 -21.05 47.40
CA ILE A 109 -10.37 -20.46 48.21
C ILE A 109 -10.59 -20.93 49.67
N PRO A 110 -9.56 -21.44 50.37
CA PRO A 110 -9.63 -21.68 51.81
C PRO A 110 -9.71 -20.37 52.61
#